data_AF-A0A8E0IUD3-F1
#
_entry.id   AF-A0A8E0IUD3-F1
#
_cell.length_a   1.000
_cell.length_b   1.000
_cell.length_c   1.000
_cell.angle_alpha   90.00
_cell.angle_beta   90.00
_cell.angle_gamma   90.00
#
_symmetry.space_group_name_H-M   'P 1'
#
loop_
_entity.id
_entity.type
_entity.pdbx_description
1 polymer ?
#
loop_
_entity_poly.entity_id
_entity_poly.type
_entity_poly.pdbx_seq_one_letter_code
_entity_poly.pdbx_strand_id
1 'polypeptide(L)'
;MDTITTYLDSLFASLPDNDKTRQAKADMLANMRDYYRDLLREGKSEEAAIGAVISAFGSIDELRADLGMPAQATATTTQADPTDAEEEADEDAITETELRSFWHMADQ
;
A
#
# COMPACT_ATOMS: atom_id res chain seq x y z
N MET A 1 -23.91 2.73 -5.45
CA MET A 1 -22.93 2.91 -6.57
C MET A 1 -22.19 4.26 -6.51
N ASP A 2 -22.89 5.39 -6.32
CA ASP A 2 -22.29 6.74 -6.25
C ASP A 2 -21.12 6.88 -5.26
N THR A 3 -21.14 6.15 -4.14
CA THR A 3 -20.11 6.21 -3.11
C THR A 3 -18.70 5.87 -3.62
N ILE A 4 -18.57 4.90 -4.52
CA ILE A 4 -17.26 4.52 -5.11
C ILE A 4 -16.74 5.66 -5.99
N THR A 5 -17.62 6.28 -6.78
CA THR A 5 -17.28 7.42 -7.62
C THR A 5 -16.89 8.63 -6.77
N THR A 6 -17.65 8.96 -5.73
CA THR A 6 -17.34 10.07 -4.82
C THR A 6 -16.04 9.86 -4.06
N TYR A 7 -15.74 8.63 -3.66
CA TYR A 7 -14.46 8.28 -3.06
C TYR A 7 -13.31 8.53 -4.04
N LEU A 8 -13.41 8.04 -5.27
CA LEU A 8 -12.41 8.28 -6.32
C LEU A 8 -12.27 9.76 -6.68
N ASP A 9 -13.37 10.50 -6.74
CA ASP A 9 -13.33 11.95 -6.94
C ASP A 9 -12.50 12.62 -5.84
N SER A 10 -12.71 12.24 -4.58
CA SER A 10 -11.96 12.77 -3.44
C SER A 10 -10.49 12.35 -3.47
N LEU A 11 -10.22 11.10 -3.86
CA LEU A 11 -8.89 10.53 -3.97
C LEU A 11 -8.05 11.30 -5.01
N PHE A 12 -8.63 11.51 -6.19
CA PHE A 12 -7.99 12.19 -7.31
C PHE A 12 -8.07 13.72 -7.24
N ALA A 13 -8.84 14.30 -6.32
CA ALA A 13 -8.98 15.75 -6.16
C ALA A 13 -7.64 16.47 -5.89
N SER A 14 -6.67 15.76 -5.30
CA SER A 14 -5.33 16.28 -5.02
C SER A 14 -4.36 16.18 -6.20
N LEU A 15 -4.74 15.47 -7.27
CA LEU A 15 -3.91 15.24 -8.45
C LEU A 15 -4.24 16.24 -9.57
N PRO A 16 -3.25 16.64 -10.37
CA PRO A 16 -3.50 17.48 -11.54
C PRO A 16 -4.37 16.74 -12.56
N ASP A 17 -5.39 17.42 -13.07
CA ASP A 17 -6.24 16.92 -14.15
C ASP A 17 -5.46 16.90 -15.47
N ASN A 18 -4.91 15.74 -15.79
CA ASN A 18 -4.23 15.45 -17.03
C ASN A 18 -4.64 14.06 -17.55
N ASP A 19 -4.32 13.73 -18.79
CA ASP A 19 -4.74 12.46 -19.40
C ASP A 19 -4.30 11.23 -18.61
N LYS A 20 -3.10 11.23 -18.03
CA LYS A 20 -2.58 10.12 -17.21
C LYS A 20 -3.43 9.93 -15.95
N THR A 21 -3.73 11.02 -15.24
CA THR A 21 -4.58 11.02 -14.04
C THR A 21 -6.00 10.54 -14.36
N ARG A 22 -6.59 11.05 -15.46
CA ARG A 22 -7.93 10.65 -15.92
C ARG A 22 -8.00 9.18 -16.31
N GLN A 23 -6.98 8.67 -17.01
CA GLN A 23 -6.91 7.27 -17.40
C GLN A 23 -6.78 6.37 -16.18
N ALA A 24 -5.86 6.68 -15.26
CA ALA A 24 -5.70 5.96 -14.00
C ALA A 24 -7.01 5.91 -13.19
N LYS A 25 -7.74 7.03 -13.11
CA LYS A 25 -9.04 7.09 -12.46
C LYS A 25 -10.08 6.18 -13.12
N ALA A 26 -10.13 6.16 -14.45
CA ALA A 26 -11.07 5.32 -15.20
C ALA A 26 -10.76 3.82 -15.01
N ASP A 27 -9.48 3.45 -15.07
CA ASP A 27 -9.03 2.08 -14.87
C ASP A 27 -9.32 1.61 -13.44
N MET A 28 -9.03 2.45 -12.45
CA MET A 28 -9.32 2.16 -11.04
C MET A 28 -10.82 2.05 -10.78
N LEU A 29 -11.65 2.92 -11.36
CA LEU A 29 -13.10 2.83 -11.28
C LEU A 29 -13.63 1.52 -11.89
N ALA A 30 -13.08 1.08 -13.01
CA ALA A 30 -13.46 -0.19 -13.65
C ALA A 30 -13.15 -1.37 -12.72
N ASN A 31 -11.93 -1.42 -12.17
CA ASN A 31 -11.51 -2.46 -11.24
C ASN A 31 -12.35 -2.47 -9.95
N MET A 32 -12.59 -1.30 -9.36
CA MET A 32 -13.44 -1.16 -8.17
C MET A 32 -14.87 -1.64 -8.44
N ARG A 33 -15.44 -1.31 -9.60
CA ARG A 33 -16.78 -1.75 -9.99
C ARG A 33 -16.85 -3.26 -10.20
N ASP A 34 -15.84 -3.85 -10.83
CA ASP A 34 -15.81 -5.29 -11.04
C ASP A 34 -15.70 -6.04 -9.71
N TYR A 35 -14.81 -5.60 -8.81
CA TYR A 35 -14.71 -6.17 -7.46
C TYR A 35 -16.00 -5.98 -6.66
N TYR A 36 -16.61 -4.78 -6.70
CA TYR A 36 -17.91 -4.52 -6.07
C TYR A 36 -18.98 -5.50 -6.56
N ARG A 37 -19.08 -5.71 -7.88
CA ARG A 37 -20.06 -6.64 -8.48
C ARG A 37 -19.79 -8.08 -8.04
N ASP A 38 -18.54 -8.48 -7.92
CA ASP A 38 -18.20 -9.83 -7.49
C ASP A 38 -18.56 -10.04 -6.01
N LEU A 39 -18.36 -9.04 -5.16
CA LEU A 39 -18.84 -9.06 -3.77
C LEU A 39 -20.37 -9.15 -3.66
N LEU A 40 -21.11 -8.46 -4.55
CA LEU A 40 -22.56 -8.61 -4.61
C LEU A 40 -22.98 -10.02 -5.02
N ARG A 41 -22.24 -10.64 -5.96
CA ARG A 41 -22.48 -12.03 -6.40
C ARG A 41 -22.19 -13.05 -5.29
N GLU A 42 -21.23 -12.75 -4.42
CA GLU A 42 -20.95 -13.52 -3.20
C GLU A 42 -22.08 -13.40 -2.15
N GLY A 43 -23.04 -12.49 -2.35
CA GLY A 43 -24.16 -12.26 -1.45
C GLY A 43 -23.88 -11.22 -0.35
N LYS A 44 -22.81 -10.41 -0.48
CA LYS A 44 -22.60 -9.27 0.42
C LYS A 44 -23.60 -8.15 0.12
N SER A 45 -23.97 -7.39 1.14
CA SER A 45 -24.79 -6.18 0.96
C SER A 45 -24.01 -5.10 0.21
N GLU A 46 -24.72 -4.17 -0.43
CA GLU A 46 -24.12 -3.02 -1.10
C GLU A 46 -23.17 -2.24 -0.17
N GLU A 47 -23.58 -1.99 1.06
CA GLU A 47 -22.78 -1.25 2.05
C GLU A 47 -21.49 -2.00 2.43
N ALA A 48 -21.58 -3.33 2.65
CA ALA A 48 -20.42 -4.15 2.97
C ALA A 48 -19.47 -4.29 1.78
N ALA A 49 -20.01 -4.39 0.57
CA ALA A 49 -19.23 -4.45 -0.66
C ALA A 49 -18.50 -3.13 -0.92
N ILE A 50 -19.16 -1.98 -0.72
CA ILE A 50 -18.52 -0.65 -0.83
C ILE A 50 -17.38 -0.51 0.17
N GLY A 51 -17.61 -0.85 1.45
CA GLY A 51 -16.57 -0.78 2.47
C GLY A 51 -15.37 -1.67 2.16
N ALA A 52 -15.61 -2.88 1.66
CA ALA A 52 -14.55 -3.80 1.26
C ALA A 52 -13.77 -3.32 0.03
N VAL A 53 -14.44 -2.74 -0.98
CA VAL A 53 -13.78 -2.16 -2.16
C VAL A 53 -12.87 -1.00 -1.75
N ILE A 54 -13.35 -0.09 -0.91
CA ILE A 54 -12.57 1.05 -0.43
C ILE A 54 -11.35 0.57 0.37
N SER A 55 -11.53 -0.43 1.24
CA SER A 55 -10.42 -0.98 2.04
C SER A 55 -9.40 -1.78 1.21
N ALA A 56 -9.81 -2.38 0.08
CA ALA A 56 -8.95 -3.24 -0.72
C ALA A 56 -8.04 -2.46 -1.70
N PHE A 57 -8.48 -1.29 -2.15
CA PHE A 57 -7.75 -0.50 -3.16
C PHE A 57 -6.81 0.55 -2.55
N GLY A 58 -6.75 0.65 -1.23
CA GLY A 58 -5.73 1.43 -0.54
C GLY A 58 -5.95 2.94 -0.58
N SER A 59 -4.89 3.69 -0.32
CA SER A 59 -4.92 5.16 -0.20
C SER A 59 -4.30 5.88 -1.41
N ILE A 60 -4.58 7.18 -1.55
CA ILE A 60 -4.02 8.01 -2.63
C ILE A 60 -2.48 8.00 -2.65
N ASP A 61 -1.82 7.85 -1.51
CA ASP A 61 -0.36 7.81 -1.43
C ASP A 61 0.25 6.61 -2.14
N GLU A 62 -0.40 5.44 -2.06
CA GLU A 62 0.03 4.23 -2.78
C GLU A 62 -0.13 4.43 -4.30
N LEU A 63 -1.26 5.00 -4.71
CA LEU A 63 -1.52 5.32 -6.12
C LEU A 63 -0.51 6.34 -6.66
N ARG A 64 -0.11 7.34 -5.87
CA ARG A 64 0.88 8.35 -6.29
C ARG A 64 2.24 7.75 -6.55
N ALA A 65 2.66 6.79 -5.72
CA ALA A 65 3.90 6.06 -5.92
C ALA A 65 3.89 5.28 -7.24
N ASP A 66 2.80 4.58 -7.54
CA ASP A 66 2.62 3.85 -8.81
C ASP A 66 2.60 4.78 -10.03
N LEU A 67 1.96 5.95 -9.90
CA LEU A 67 1.92 6.97 -10.95
C LEU A 67 3.23 7.75 -11.12
N GLY A 68 4.24 7.52 -10.27
CA GLY A 68 5.52 8.23 -10.28
C GLY A 68 5.38 9.71 -9.90
N MET A 69 4.37 10.07 -9.10
CA MET A 69 4.14 11.43 -8.63
C MET A 69 4.78 11.61 -7.24
N PRO A 70 5.45 12.74 -6.97
CA PRO A 70 5.98 13.00 -5.64
C PRO A 70 4.84 13.01 -4.63
N ALA A 71 4.98 12.29 -3.52
CA ALA A 71 4.06 12.39 -2.39
C ALA A 71 3.95 13.86 -1.98
N GLN A 72 2.75 14.35 -1.69
CA GLN A 72 2.63 15.72 -1.19
C GLN A 72 3.28 15.67 0.17
N ALA A 73 4.41 16.35 0.34
CA ALA A 73 5.06 16.48 1.62
C ALA A 73 4.15 17.30 2.54
N THR A 74 3.13 16.67 3.12
CA THR A 74 2.44 17.19 4.29
C THR A 74 3.39 17.00 5.45
N ALA A 75 4.15 18.05 5.73
CA ALA A 75 5.00 18.13 6.91
C ALA A 75 4.15 17.94 8.17
N THR A 76 4.33 16.83 8.89
CA THR A 76 4.21 16.78 10.36
C THR A 76 5.08 15.62 10.89
N THR A 77 6.26 16.02 11.38
CA THR A 77 7.01 15.48 12.52
C THR A 77 7.73 14.13 12.41
N THR A 78 9.04 14.25 12.20
CA THR A 78 10.13 13.45 12.78
C THR A 78 9.76 12.60 14.01
N GLN A 79 9.92 11.28 13.88
CA GLN A 79 10.67 10.51 14.88
C GLN A 79 11.45 9.39 14.18
N ALA A 80 12.76 9.68 14.01
CA ALA A 80 13.93 8.80 13.94
C ALA A 80 13.80 7.37 13.33
N ASP A 81 14.39 7.22 12.13
CA ASP A 81 15.57 6.40 11.78
C ASP A 81 15.64 4.90 12.21
N PRO A 82 16.31 3.98 11.46
CA PRO A 82 17.38 4.33 10.53
C PRO A 82 17.56 3.48 9.24
N THR A 83 18.43 4.05 8.41
CA THR A 83 19.35 3.43 7.45
C THR A 83 18.78 2.76 6.20
N ASP A 84 18.65 3.60 5.16
CA ASP A 84 19.19 3.25 3.85
C ASP A 84 20.72 3.13 3.96
N ALA A 85 21.23 1.92 3.85
CA ALA A 85 22.64 1.64 3.61
C ALA A 85 22.69 0.65 2.45
N GLU A 86 22.81 1.21 1.24
CA GLU A 86 23.38 0.50 0.11
C GLU A 86 24.85 0.15 0.42
N GLU A 87 25.27 -1.00 -0.11
CA GLU A 87 26.64 -1.36 -0.50
C GLU A 87 27.48 -2.24 0.46
N GLU A 88 27.58 -3.51 0.04
CA GLU A 88 28.76 -4.42 0.01
C GLU A 88 29.37 -4.99 1.31
N ALA A 89 29.34 -6.33 1.37
CA ALA A 89 30.36 -7.26 1.85
C ALA A 89 31.24 -6.87 3.07
N ASP A 90 30.99 -7.54 4.21
CA ASP A 90 32.09 -8.05 5.05
C ASP A 90 31.64 -9.32 5.80
N GLU A 91 32.59 -10.22 5.98
CA GLU A 91 32.44 -11.63 6.30
C GLU A 91 32.42 -11.86 7.82
N ASP A 92 31.26 -11.83 8.47
CA ASP A 92 31.16 -12.29 9.87
C ASP A 92 29.77 -12.88 10.20
N ALA A 93 29.28 -13.75 9.32
CA ALA A 93 28.15 -14.61 9.63
C ALA A 93 28.61 -15.71 10.59
N ILE A 94 28.28 -15.57 11.89
CA ILE A 94 28.43 -16.63 12.90
C ILE A 94 27.95 -17.97 12.34
N THR A 95 28.86 -18.94 12.28
CA THR A 95 28.56 -20.22 11.65
C THR A 95 27.58 -21.03 12.50
N GLU A 96 26.83 -21.96 11.90
CA GLU A 96 25.88 -22.84 12.61
C GLU A 96 26.53 -23.58 13.79
N THR A 97 27.84 -23.84 13.69
CA THR A 97 28.67 -24.42 14.75
C THR A 97 28.74 -23.51 15.99
N GLU A 98 28.92 -22.20 15.80
CA GLU A 98 29.03 -21.23 16.90
C GLU A 98 27.69 -21.01 17.61
N LEU A 99 26.59 -20.95 16.86
CA LEU A 99 25.23 -20.87 17.42
C LEU A 99 24.90 -22.08 18.29
N ARG A 100 25.39 -23.27 17.93
CA ARG A 100 25.14 -24.50 18.69
C ARG A 100 25.94 -24.57 20.00
N SER A 101 27.16 -24.05 20.02
CA SER A 101 27.95 -23.89 21.25
C SER A 101 27.37 -22.83 22.19
N PHE A 102 26.82 -21.74 21.66
CA PHE A 102 26.20 -20.69 22.46
C PHE A 102 25.00 -21.22 23.26
N TRP A 103 24.14 -22.05 22.65
CA TRP A 103 22.99 -22.65 23.32
C TRP A 103 23.35 -23.72 24.36
N HIS A 104 24.49 -24.39 24.23
CA HIS A 104 24.91 -25.43 25.18
C HIS A 104 25.53 -24.84 26.47
N MET A 105 25.98 -23.58 26.42
CA MET A 105 26.55 -22.86 27.57
C MET A 105 25.48 -22.27 28.50
N ALA A 106 24.24 -22.07 28.01
CA ALA A 106 23.14 -21.46 28.76
C ALA A 106 22.36 -22.46 29.65
N ASP A 107 22.66 -23.75 29.55
CA ASP A 107 22.01 -24.84 30.29
C ASP A 107 22.94 -25.51 31.33
N GLN A 108 24.02 -24.82 31.75
CA GLN A 108 24.95 -25.27 32.80
C GLN A 108 25.02 -24.29 33.97
#